data_AF-F4RYE7-F1
#
_entry.id   AF-F4RYE7-F1
#
_cell.length_a   1.000
_cell.length_b   1.000
_cell.length_c   1.000
_cell.angle_alpha   90.00
_cell.angle_beta   90.00
_cell.angle_gamma   90.00
#
_symmetry.space_group_name_H-M   'P 1'
#
loop_
_entity.id
_entity.type
_entity.pdbx_description
1 polymer ?
#
loop_
_entity_poly.entity_id
_entity_poly.type
_entity_poly.pdbx_seq_one_letter_code
_entity_poly.pdbx_strand_id
1 'polypeptide(L)'
;MPTISTSELLNLLSEHSNPSPAEQTQIDPGVALENEDDNRSNFSLPDDTDSSDEDFSPLGEGWSGKWEPPPVDQIVFDSSMLAEINSLLPRINIPSWIKRAIPVLGKASFGKLKADEWRNLFTIQLPLILIPMWYGHDEVKNSLLKNFCHLVSLVNLALKRVMTSEIISSYRHHIRQYLESSIVLFDHCQPTCNHHLAMHLANCLANFGPVRSWWSFPFERLMGDILKSCHNNHLGESIHHTFFYFC
;
A
#
# COMPACT_ATOMS: atom_id res chain seq x y z
N MET A 1 -11.22 21.47 -39.53
CA MET A 1 -11.75 21.30 -38.15
C MET A 1 -10.91 22.19 -37.26
N PRO A 2 -11.46 23.28 -36.68
CA PRO A 2 -10.66 24.18 -35.84
C PRO A 2 -10.30 23.48 -34.53
N THR A 3 -9.06 23.60 -34.10
CA THR A 3 -8.52 23.04 -32.85
C THR A 3 -8.84 23.99 -31.69
N ILE A 4 -9.68 23.53 -30.78
CA ILE A 4 -10.04 24.24 -29.54
C ILE A 4 -8.89 24.09 -28.53
N SER A 5 -8.53 25.18 -27.86
CA SER A 5 -7.49 25.21 -26.82
C SER A 5 -8.02 24.58 -25.52
N THR A 6 -7.16 23.88 -24.78
CA THR A 6 -7.46 23.27 -23.47
C THR A 6 -8.02 24.25 -22.43
N SER A 7 -7.76 25.54 -22.59
CA SER A 7 -8.32 26.61 -21.76
C SER A 7 -9.82 26.86 -22.00
N GLU A 8 -10.30 26.72 -23.25
CA GLU A 8 -11.73 26.84 -23.58
C GLU A 8 -12.53 25.63 -23.07
N LEU A 9 -11.90 24.45 -23.06
CA LEU A 9 -12.51 23.22 -22.55
C LEU A 9 -12.71 23.25 -21.03
N LEU A 10 -11.79 23.87 -20.29
CA LEU A 10 -11.91 24.03 -18.83
C LEU A 10 -12.96 25.10 -18.44
N ASN A 11 -13.09 26.17 -19.23
CA ASN A 11 -14.11 27.18 -18.98
C ASN A 11 -15.53 26.64 -19.20
N LEU A 12 -15.73 25.80 -20.23
CA LEU A 12 -17.03 25.14 -20.48
C LEU A 12 -17.43 24.13 -19.40
N LEU A 13 -16.48 23.51 -18.71
CA LEU A 13 -16.75 22.61 -17.59
C LEU A 13 -17.09 23.36 -16.28
N SER A 14 -16.60 24.59 -16.14
CA SER A 14 -16.86 25.42 -14.96
C SER A 14 -18.25 26.06 -14.95
N GLU A 15 -18.87 26.27 -16.12
CA GLU A 15 -20.21 26.89 -16.22
C GLU A 15 -21.37 25.96 -15.85
N HIS A 16 -21.14 24.64 -15.73
CA HIS A 16 -22.17 23.67 -15.35
C HIS A 16 -22.17 23.24 -13.88
N SER A 17 -21.32 23.84 -13.04
CA SER A 17 -21.20 23.48 -11.62
C SER A 17 -21.49 24.66 -10.70
N ASN A 18 -22.70 25.23 -10.77
CA ASN A 18 -23.20 26.16 -9.77
C ASN A 18 -24.61 25.78 -9.32
N PRO A 19 -24.82 25.34 -8.08
CA PRO A 19 -26.11 25.47 -7.41
C PRO A 19 -26.17 26.77 -6.58
N SER A 20 -27.26 27.52 -6.74
CA SER A 20 -27.65 28.70 -5.96
C SER A 20 -28.39 28.29 -4.66
N PRO A 21 -28.55 29.17 -3.64
CA PRO A 21 -28.52 28.82 -2.22
C PRO A 21 -29.89 28.72 -1.52
N ALA A 22 -29.95 27.91 -0.46
CA ALA A 22 -30.90 27.95 0.67
C ALA A 22 -30.39 26.91 1.70
N GLU A 23 -30.47 27.01 3.03
CA GLU A 23 -31.04 27.97 3.97
C GLU A 23 -30.38 27.60 5.33
N GLN A 24 -30.04 28.59 6.16
CA GLN A 24 -29.50 28.36 7.50
C GLN A 24 -30.63 27.96 8.46
N THR A 25 -30.40 26.98 9.33
CA THR A 25 -31.23 26.82 10.54
C THR A 25 -30.33 26.49 11.73
N GLN A 26 -30.25 27.46 12.64
CA GLN A 26 -29.70 27.34 13.99
C GLN A 26 -30.66 26.53 14.87
N ILE A 27 -30.16 25.61 15.69
CA ILE A 27 -30.83 25.18 16.92
C ILE A 27 -29.78 24.84 17.99
N ASP A 28 -29.82 25.60 19.08
CA ASP A 28 -29.49 25.23 20.47
C ASP A 28 -30.51 26.03 21.34
N PRO A 29 -30.94 25.60 22.55
CA PRO A 29 -30.06 25.03 23.59
C PRO A 29 -30.66 23.96 24.54
N GLY A 30 -29.77 23.21 25.21
CA GLY A 30 -29.84 22.92 26.65
C GLY A 30 -30.57 21.65 27.15
N VAL A 31 -29.84 20.77 27.87
CA VAL A 31 -29.95 20.51 29.34
C VAL A 31 -29.06 19.31 29.72
N ALA A 32 -28.42 19.46 30.88
CA ALA A 32 -27.39 18.64 31.51
C ALA A 32 -27.80 17.23 31.95
N LEU A 33 -26.80 16.34 32.10
CA LEU A 33 -26.71 15.39 33.22
C LEU A 33 -25.22 15.17 33.60
N GLU A 34 -24.92 15.45 34.85
CA GLU A 34 -23.66 15.18 35.59
C GLU A 34 -23.53 13.69 35.97
N ASN A 35 -22.40 13.35 36.60
CA ASN A 35 -22.01 12.11 37.32
C ASN A 35 -21.01 11.21 36.55
N GLU A 36 -19.99 10.58 37.13
CA GLU A 36 -19.46 10.50 38.50
C GLU A 36 -18.06 9.85 38.41
N ASP A 37 -17.29 10.03 39.48
CA ASP A 37 -15.86 9.77 39.66
C ASP A 37 -15.31 8.35 39.42
N ASP A 38 -14.02 8.38 39.06
CA ASP A 38 -13.02 7.32 39.07
C ASP A 38 -12.93 6.54 40.41
N ASN A 39 -13.00 5.21 40.36
CA ASN A 39 -12.17 4.36 41.23
C ASN A 39 -12.12 2.88 40.80
N ARG A 40 -11.00 2.43 40.21
CA ARG A 40 -10.61 1.01 40.26
C ARG A 40 -9.10 0.79 40.20
N SER A 41 -8.50 0.85 41.39
CA SER A 41 -7.42 -0.02 41.89
C SER A 41 -6.37 -0.56 40.90
N ASN A 42 -5.16 0.01 41.01
CA ASN A 42 -3.89 -0.56 40.55
C ASN A 42 -3.66 -1.98 41.09
N PHE A 43 -3.37 -2.93 40.19
CA PHE A 43 -2.79 -4.21 40.53
C PHE A 43 -1.49 -4.38 39.73
N SER A 44 -0.37 -4.11 40.38
CA SER A 44 0.97 -4.26 39.82
C SER A 44 1.49 -5.66 40.13
N LEU A 45 1.90 -6.39 39.09
CA LEU A 45 2.74 -7.59 39.22
C LEU A 45 4.17 -7.24 38.80
N PRO A 46 5.20 -7.60 39.58
CA PRO A 46 6.59 -7.52 39.13
C PRO A 46 6.93 -8.80 38.35
N ASP A 47 7.44 -8.65 37.12
CA ASP A 47 8.07 -9.75 36.40
C ASP A 47 9.39 -9.25 35.81
N ASP A 48 10.46 -9.56 36.55
CA ASP A 48 11.83 -9.36 36.13
C ASP A 48 12.14 -10.32 34.98
N THR A 49 11.97 -9.85 33.75
CA THR A 49 12.64 -10.42 32.59
C THR A 49 13.57 -9.36 32.02
N ASP A 50 14.86 -9.52 32.29
CA ASP A 50 15.96 -8.85 31.59
C ASP A 50 15.96 -9.35 30.13
N SER A 51 15.03 -8.80 29.34
CA SER A 51 14.97 -9.00 27.91
C SER A 51 15.90 -7.97 27.27
N SER A 52 17.15 -8.35 27.08
CA SER A 52 18.03 -7.70 26.12
C SER A 52 17.60 -8.09 24.70
N ASP A 53 16.35 -7.77 24.37
CA ASP A 53 15.89 -7.67 22.99
C ASP A 53 16.44 -6.35 22.44
N GLU A 54 17.70 -6.37 22.02
CA GLU A 54 18.17 -5.43 21.02
C GLU A 54 17.34 -5.67 19.76
N ASP A 55 16.22 -4.94 19.65
CA ASP A 55 15.32 -4.94 18.51
C ASP A 55 16.15 -4.63 17.28
N PHE A 56 16.39 -5.64 16.45
CA PHE A 56 17.11 -5.48 15.19
C PHE A 56 16.30 -4.52 14.32
N SER A 57 16.66 -3.23 14.41
CA SER A 57 16.05 -2.18 13.63
C SER A 57 16.92 -2.02 12.37
N PRO A 58 16.48 -2.51 11.19
CA PRO A 58 17.25 -2.39 9.95
C PRO A 58 17.46 -0.93 9.49
N LEU A 59 16.99 0.04 10.27
CA LEU A 59 17.13 1.48 10.04
C LEU A 59 18.25 2.13 10.86
N GLY A 60 18.75 1.48 11.93
CA GLY A 60 19.76 2.02 12.85
C GLY A 60 19.38 3.35 13.53
N GLU A 61 20.09 3.75 14.58
CA GLU A 61 19.92 5.05 15.26
C GLU A 61 20.35 6.27 14.40
N GLY A 62 20.64 6.07 13.11
CA GLY A 62 21.47 6.97 12.29
C GLY A 62 20.78 7.63 11.10
N TRP A 63 19.47 7.84 11.08
CA TRP A 63 18.84 8.65 10.03
C TRP A 63 18.55 10.08 10.49
N SER A 64 19.25 11.04 9.90
CA SER A 64 19.07 12.47 10.19
C SER A 64 17.80 13.08 9.57
N GLY A 65 17.04 12.29 8.79
CA GLY A 65 15.86 12.77 8.06
C GLY A 65 16.16 13.49 6.74
N LYS A 66 17.44 13.58 6.34
CA LYS A 66 17.85 14.24 5.10
C LYS A 66 17.76 13.29 3.91
N TRP A 67 16.88 13.60 2.96
CA TRP A 67 16.77 12.86 1.71
C TRP A 67 17.70 13.46 0.67
N GLU A 68 18.59 12.65 0.12
CA GLU A 68 19.51 13.11 -0.91
C GLU A 68 19.00 12.70 -2.29
N PRO A 69 18.64 13.67 -3.14
CA PRO A 69 18.20 13.36 -4.49
C PRO A 69 19.39 12.84 -5.31
N PRO A 70 19.17 11.87 -6.21
CA PRO A 70 20.18 11.54 -7.22
C PRO A 70 20.49 12.78 -8.07
N PRO A 71 21.74 12.93 -8.55
CA PRO A 71 22.08 13.93 -9.55
C PRO A 71 21.13 13.86 -10.75
N VAL A 72 20.78 15.02 -11.33
CA VAL A 72 19.76 15.16 -12.40
C VAL A 72 20.02 14.25 -13.61
N ASP A 73 21.28 13.89 -13.87
CA ASP A 73 21.68 13.03 -14.99
C ASP A 73 21.89 11.55 -14.62
N GLN A 74 21.73 11.18 -13.35
CA GLN A 74 21.95 9.81 -12.89
C GLN A 74 20.66 8.98 -12.98
N ILE A 75 20.66 8.01 -13.89
CA ILE A 75 19.61 6.99 -13.94
C ILE A 75 19.80 6.03 -12.76
N VAL A 76 18.91 6.13 -11.76
CA VAL A 76 18.94 5.29 -10.55
C VAL A 76 18.76 3.81 -10.87
N PHE A 77 17.84 3.50 -11.79
CA PHE A 77 17.55 2.14 -12.26
C PHE A 77 17.99 1.99 -13.72
N ASP A 78 19.27 1.69 -13.92
CA ASP A 78 19.85 1.45 -15.24
C ASP A 78 19.71 -0.02 -15.69
N SER A 79 19.90 -0.26 -16.99
CA SER A 79 19.95 -1.59 -17.61
C SER A 79 20.98 -2.51 -16.95
N SER A 80 22.13 -1.96 -16.51
CA SER A 80 23.15 -2.67 -15.77
C SER A 80 22.62 -3.23 -14.43
N MET A 81 21.96 -2.38 -13.64
CA MET A 81 21.33 -2.77 -12.39
C MET A 81 20.22 -3.81 -12.61
N LEU A 82 19.40 -3.64 -13.65
CA LEU A 82 18.36 -4.63 -13.99
C LEU A 82 18.97 -5.98 -14.38
N ALA A 83 20.10 -5.99 -15.09
CA ALA A 83 20.82 -7.22 -15.41
C ALA A 83 21.39 -7.90 -14.17
N GLU A 84 21.92 -7.12 -13.23
CA GLU A 84 22.39 -7.63 -11.94
C GLU A 84 21.24 -8.24 -11.12
N ILE A 85 20.11 -7.53 -10.97
CA ILE A 85 18.91 -8.06 -10.32
C ILE A 85 18.47 -9.37 -10.97
N ASN A 86 18.41 -9.41 -12.31
CA ASN A 86 18.05 -10.62 -13.06
C ASN A 86 19.04 -11.77 -12.92
N SER A 87 20.31 -11.49 -12.60
CA SER A 87 21.30 -12.53 -12.28
C SER A 87 21.12 -13.10 -10.86
N LEU A 88 20.58 -12.30 -9.94
CA LEU A 88 20.38 -12.66 -8.54
C LEU A 88 19.03 -13.32 -8.28
N LEU A 89 17.98 -12.96 -9.02
CA LEU A 89 16.63 -13.54 -8.86
C LEU A 89 16.60 -15.08 -8.87
N PRO A 90 17.29 -15.79 -9.80
CA PRO A 90 17.28 -17.26 -9.82
C PRO A 90 18.01 -17.90 -8.63
N ARG A 91 18.85 -17.14 -7.90
CA ARG A 91 19.59 -17.64 -6.73
C ARG A 91 18.74 -17.65 -5.46
N ILE A 92 17.57 -16.99 -5.48
CA ILE A 92 16.67 -16.92 -4.34
C ILE A 92 15.83 -18.20 -4.30
N ASN A 93 16.10 -19.05 -3.31
CA ASN A 93 15.30 -20.24 -3.06
C ASN A 93 14.02 -19.87 -2.30
N ILE A 94 12.90 -19.90 -2.99
CA ILE A 94 11.60 -19.54 -2.43
C ILE A 94 10.87 -20.80 -1.96
N PRO A 95 10.28 -20.79 -0.75
CA PRO A 95 9.53 -21.94 -0.26
C PRO A 95 8.37 -22.34 -1.17
N SER A 96 8.08 -23.65 -1.24
CA SER A 96 7.10 -24.23 -2.15
C SER A 96 5.66 -23.73 -1.97
N TRP A 97 5.31 -23.19 -0.80
CA TRP A 97 3.99 -22.60 -0.55
C TRP A 97 3.80 -21.23 -1.21
N ILE A 98 4.89 -20.56 -1.64
CA ILE A 98 4.85 -19.30 -2.38
C ILE A 98 4.86 -19.63 -3.87
N LYS A 99 3.67 -19.85 -4.43
CA LYS A 99 3.48 -20.43 -5.77
C LYS A 99 3.95 -19.55 -6.94
N ARG A 100 4.31 -18.29 -6.70
CA ARG A 100 4.42 -17.25 -7.75
C ARG A 100 5.63 -16.34 -7.55
N ALA A 101 6.80 -16.93 -7.66
CA ALA A 101 8.07 -16.22 -7.72
C ALA A 101 8.39 -15.81 -9.16
N ILE A 102 8.95 -14.61 -9.35
CA ILE A 102 9.36 -14.15 -10.67
C ILE A 102 10.86 -14.47 -10.85
N PRO A 103 11.24 -15.26 -11.86
CA PRO A 103 12.65 -15.56 -12.11
C PRO A 103 13.35 -14.46 -12.91
N VAL A 104 12.62 -13.66 -13.69
CA VAL A 104 13.17 -12.59 -14.53
C VAL A 104 12.22 -11.40 -14.64
N LEU A 105 12.77 -10.19 -14.49
CA LEU A 105 12.08 -8.90 -14.66
C LEU A 105 12.36 -8.27 -16.03
N GLY A 106 11.37 -7.55 -16.56
CA GLY A 106 11.53 -6.70 -17.74
C GLY A 106 11.59 -7.43 -19.08
N LYS A 107 11.43 -8.75 -19.12
CA LYS A 107 11.37 -9.52 -20.39
C LYS A 107 9.92 -9.71 -20.85
N ALA A 108 9.65 -9.30 -22.09
CA ALA A 108 8.33 -9.46 -22.73
C ALA A 108 7.85 -10.93 -22.78
N SER A 109 8.78 -11.89 -22.80
CA SER A 109 8.48 -13.32 -22.79
C SER A 109 7.78 -13.81 -21.51
N PHE A 110 7.90 -13.07 -20.40
CA PHE A 110 7.29 -13.45 -19.11
C PHE A 110 5.84 -12.98 -18.95
N GLY A 111 5.31 -12.25 -19.94
CA GLY A 111 3.93 -11.77 -19.94
C GLY A 111 3.66 -10.69 -18.90
N LYS A 112 2.37 -10.45 -18.62
CA LYS A 112 1.93 -9.48 -17.61
C LYS A 112 1.95 -10.13 -16.22
N LEU A 113 2.63 -9.48 -15.29
CA LEU A 113 2.67 -9.89 -13.90
C LEU A 113 1.30 -9.73 -13.23
N LYS A 114 0.89 -10.75 -12.47
CA LYS A 114 -0.32 -10.77 -11.65
C LYS A 114 -0.06 -10.04 -10.32
N ALA A 115 -1.12 -9.57 -9.67
CA ALA A 115 -1.02 -8.86 -8.39
C ALA A 115 -0.22 -9.63 -7.32
N ASP A 116 -0.41 -10.95 -7.27
CA ASP A 116 0.29 -11.85 -6.32
C ASP A 116 1.80 -11.94 -6.61
N GLU A 117 2.19 -11.90 -7.89
CA GLU A 117 3.59 -11.91 -8.34
C GLU A 117 4.26 -10.58 -8.01
N TRP A 118 3.58 -9.47 -8.27
CA TRP A 118 4.04 -8.14 -7.86
C TRP A 118 4.25 -8.06 -6.35
N ARG A 119 3.32 -8.57 -5.54
CA ARG A 119 3.49 -8.58 -4.09
C ARG A 119 4.73 -9.36 -3.69
N ASN A 120 4.90 -10.59 -4.16
CA ASN A 120 6.04 -11.42 -3.77
C ASN A 120 7.37 -10.80 -4.22
N LEU A 121 7.40 -10.17 -5.39
CA LEU A 121 8.55 -9.44 -5.88
C LEU A 121 8.97 -8.33 -4.91
N PHE A 122 8.05 -7.44 -4.56
CA PHE A 122 8.36 -6.29 -3.72
C PHE A 122 8.58 -6.63 -2.24
N THR A 123 7.89 -7.64 -1.71
CA THR A 123 7.95 -7.96 -0.27
C THR A 123 9.01 -9.00 0.08
N ILE A 124 9.48 -9.79 -0.89
CA ILE A 124 10.42 -10.90 -0.64
C ILE A 124 11.66 -10.77 -1.52
N GLN A 125 11.50 -10.76 -2.84
CA GLN A 125 12.65 -10.89 -3.75
C GLN A 125 13.51 -9.62 -3.79
N LEU A 126 12.90 -8.44 -3.93
CA LEU A 126 13.62 -7.18 -4.00
C LEU A 126 14.31 -6.80 -2.69
N PRO A 127 13.72 -6.96 -1.49
CA PRO A 127 14.44 -6.73 -0.24
C PRO A 127 15.71 -7.58 -0.12
N LEU A 128 15.67 -8.85 -0.52
CA LEU A 128 16.83 -9.74 -0.50
C LEU A 128 17.94 -9.34 -1.47
N ILE A 129 17.62 -8.56 -2.51
CA ILE A 129 18.58 -8.11 -3.53
C ILE A 129 19.05 -6.67 -3.25
N LEU A 130 18.11 -5.75 -3.07
CA LEU A 130 18.38 -4.32 -2.98
C LEU A 130 19.09 -3.94 -1.67
N ILE A 131 18.78 -4.62 -0.55
CA ILE A 131 19.47 -4.34 0.72
C ILE A 131 20.97 -4.63 0.58
N PRO A 132 21.42 -5.84 0.20
CA PRO A 132 22.86 -6.09 -0.01
C PRO A 132 23.50 -5.21 -1.08
N MET A 133 22.76 -4.85 -2.14
CA MET A 133 23.27 -4.10 -3.28
C MET A 133 23.47 -2.60 -2.99
N TRP A 134 22.69 -2.02 -2.07
CA TRP A 134 22.71 -0.58 -1.78
C TRP A 134 23.28 -0.24 -0.39
N TYR A 135 23.41 -1.21 0.50
CA TYR A 135 23.93 -0.98 1.85
C TYR A 135 25.37 -0.45 1.84
N GLY A 136 25.61 0.68 2.52
CA GLY A 136 26.96 1.19 2.78
C GLY A 136 27.71 1.77 1.58
N HIS A 137 27.06 1.91 0.42
CA HIS A 137 27.72 2.38 -0.80
C HIS A 137 27.72 3.91 -0.96
N ASP A 138 26.59 4.58 -0.68
CA ASP A 138 26.39 6.01 -0.98
C ASP A 138 25.19 6.58 -0.19
N GLU A 139 25.19 7.88 0.10
CA GLU A 139 24.09 8.57 0.80
C GLU A 139 22.81 8.60 -0.06
N VAL A 140 22.94 8.75 -1.38
CA VAL A 140 21.82 8.64 -2.34
C VAL A 140 21.21 7.24 -2.34
N LYS A 141 22.05 6.19 -2.41
CA LYS A 141 21.59 4.79 -2.39
C LYS A 141 20.93 4.43 -1.07
N ASN A 142 21.46 4.96 0.05
CA ASN A 142 20.83 4.81 1.36
C ASN A 142 19.45 5.50 1.41
N SER A 143 19.31 6.70 0.82
CA SER A 143 18.03 7.41 0.71
C SER A 143 17.00 6.59 -0.09
N LEU A 144 17.41 6.04 -1.24
CA LEU A 144 16.58 5.16 -2.08
C LEU A 144 16.20 3.88 -1.36
N LEU A 145 17.15 3.25 -0.66
CA LEU A 145 16.90 2.03 0.11
C LEU A 145 15.88 2.29 1.23
N LYS A 146 16.00 3.41 1.94
CA LYS A 146 15.06 3.80 3.01
C LYS A 146 13.67 4.08 2.48
N ASN A 147 13.56 4.80 1.36
CA ASN A 147 12.28 4.99 0.66
C ASN A 147 11.66 3.64 0.29
N PHE A 148 12.46 2.72 -0.27
CA PHE A 148 12.01 1.37 -0.59
C PHE A 148 11.58 0.58 0.65
N CYS A 149 12.31 0.67 1.77
CA CYS A 149 11.93 0.04 3.03
C CYS A 149 10.56 0.55 3.53
N HIS A 150 10.30 1.86 3.45
CA HIS A 150 8.97 2.40 3.78
C HIS A 150 7.86 1.83 2.88
N LEU A 151 8.13 1.66 1.58
CA LEU A 151 7.21 0.99 0.65
C LEU A 151 6.95 -0.48 1.04
N VAL A 152 7.99 -1.24 1.37
CA VAL A 152 7.82 -2.65 1.74
C VAL A 152 7.07 -2.76 3.08
N SER A 153 7.40 -1.91 4.05
CA SER A 153 6.71 -1.85 5.33
C SER A 153 5.23 -1.50 5.19
N LEU A 154 4.86 -0.52 4.34
CA LEU A 154 3.45 -0.16 4.15
C LEU A 154 2.65 -1.34 3.57
N VAL A 155 3.21 -2.06 2.58
CA VAL A 155 2.56 -3.22 1.97
C VAL A 155 2.38 -4.34 2.99
N ASN A 156 3.41 -4.64 3.77
CA ASN A 156 3.35 -5.67 4.80
C ASN A 156 2.32 -5.35 5.89
N LEU A 157 2.23 -4.08 6.32
CA LEU A 157 1.23 -3.64 7.29
C LEU A 157 -0.19 -3.74 6.74
N ALA A 158 -0.42 -3.25 5.51
CA ALA A 158 -1.74 -3.30 4.87
C ALA A 158 -2.28 -4.74 4.67
N LEU A 159 -1.37 -5.71 4.55
CA LEU A 159 -1.71 -7.12 4.34
C LEU A 159 -1.89 -7.93 5.63
N LYS A 160 -1.68 -7.32 6.81
CA LYS A 160 -1.92 -8.00 8.08
C LYS A 160 -3.39 -8.43 8.19
N ARG A 161 -3.60 -9.56 8.86
CA ARG A 161 -4.94 -10.16 9.05
C ARG A 161 -5.73 -9.54 10.18
N VAL A 162 -5.06 -8.75 11.02
CA VAL A 162 -5.59 -8.07 12.19
C VAL A 162 -5.15 -6.62 12.09
N MET A 163 -6.07 -5.70 12.36
CA MET A 163 -5.80 -4.27 12.40
C MET A 163 -5.92 -3.79 13.83
N THR A 164 -4.93 -3.03 14.28
CA THR A 164 -4.93 -2.32 15.56
C THR A 164 -4.61 -0.85 15.30
N SER A 165 -4.89 0.02 16.28
CA SER A 165 -4.54 1.45 16.22
C SER A 165 -3.07 1.68 15.91
N GLU A 166 -2.20 0.86 16.50
CA GLU A 166 -0.74 0.97 16.36
C GLU A 166 -0.31 0.64 14.93
N ILE A 167 -0.82 -0.46 14.36
CA ILE A 167 -0.55 -0.87 12.97
C ILE A 167 -0.99 0.23 11.99
N ILE A 168 -2.18 0.79 12.20
CA ILE A 168 -2.73 1.86 11.34
C ILE A 168 -1.87 3.12 11.48
N SER A 169 -1.43 3.47 12.68
CA SER A 169 -0.52 4.59 12.92
C SER A 169 0.83 4.39 12.21
N SER A 170 1.43 3.21 12.34
CA SER A 170 2.66 2.85 11.62
C SER A 170 2.47 2.89 10.11
N TYR A 171 1.33 2.44 9.60
CA TYR A 171 1.01 2.54 8.17
C TYR A 171 0.96 4.01 7.71
N ARG A 172 0.28 4.89 8.47
CA ARG A 172 0.21 6.34 8.19
C ARG A 172 1.60 6.98 8.19
N HIS A 173 2.44 6.60 9.14
CA HIS A 173 3.82 7.07 9.21
C HIS A 173 4.60 6.65 7.95
N HIS A 174 4.57 5.36 7.59
CA HIS A 174 5.33 4.86 6.44
C HIS A 174 4.82 5.39 5.09
N ILE A 175 3.50 5.49 4.87
CA ILE A 175 2.99 6.06 3.61
C ILE A 175 3.40 7.54 3.48
N ARG A 176 3.38 8.31 4.57
CA ARG A 176 3.81 9.70 4.57
C ARG A 176 5.30 9.82 4.25
N GLN A 177 6.14 9.09 4.98
CA GLN A 177 7.59 9.12 4.76
C GLN A 177 7.97 8.64 3.35
N TYR A 178 7.31 7.59 2.84
CA TYR A 178 7.48 7.13 1.47
C TYR A 178 7.13 8.22 0.45
N LEU A 179 5.99 8.90 0.59
CA LEU A 179 5.59 9.92 -0.38
C LEU A 179 6.46 11.18 -0.31
N GLU A 180 6.77 11.67 0.90
CA GLU A 180 7.64 12.84 1.10
C GLU A 180 9.03 12.57 0.49
N SER A 181 9.62 11.42 0.77
CA SER A 181 10.90 11.03 0.17
C SER A 181 10.82 10.78 -1.33
N SER A 182 9.74 10.20 -1.84
CA SER A 182 9.57 9.93 -3.27
C SER A 182 9.53 11.22 -4.09
N ILE A 183 8.91 12.28 -3.57
CA ILE A 183 8.87 13.59 -4.23
C ILE A 183 10.29 14.17 -4.35
N VAL A 184 11.12 14.03 -3.30
CA VAL A 184 12.50 14.52 -3.33
C VAL A 184 13.38 13.65 -4.24
N LEU A 185 13.25 12.33 -4.16
CA LEU A 185 14.10 11.39 -4.89
C LEU A 185 13.76 11.30 -6.39
N PHE A 186 12.50 11.54 -6.74
CA PHE A 186 11.99 11.41 -8.09
C PHE A 186 11.24 12.69 -8.51
N ASP A 187 11.95 13.82 -8.53
CA ASP A 187 11.39 15.14 -8.84
C ASP A 187 10.59 15.18 -10.16
N HIS A 188 11.01 14.38 -11.15
CA HIS A 188 10.34 14.29 -12.46
C HIS A 188 9.05 13.45 -12.46
N CYS A 189 8.77 12.71 -11.39
CA CYS A 189 7.64 11.79 -11.29
C CYS A 189 6.49 12.42 -10.50
N GLN A 190 5.41 12.78 -11.18
CA GLN A 190 4.23 13.31 -10.50
C GLN A 190 3.49 12.22 -9.70
N PRO A 191 2.93 12.56 -8.53
CA PRO A 191 2.10 11.64 -7.75
C PRO A 191 0.90 11.13 -8.56
N THR A 192 0.85 9.82 -8.77
CA THR A 192 -0.28 9.17 -9.43
C THR A 192 -1.50 9.00 -8.51
N CYS A 193 -2.67 8.75 -9.10
CA CYS A 193 -3.90 8.42 -8.36
C CYS A 193 -3.70 7.23 -7.39
N ASN A 194 -2.83 6.27 -7.73
CA ASN A 194 -2.52 5.14 -6.84
C ASN A 194 -1.85 5.60 -5.53
N HIS A 195 -0.99 6.62 -5.57
CA HIS A 195 -0.42 7.20 -4.36
C HIS A 195 -1.49 7.87 -3.49
N HIS A 196 -2.43 8.58 -4.12
CA HIS A 196 -3.56 9.17 -3.43
C HIS A 196 -4.47 8.13 -2.77
N LEU A 197 -4.81 7.05 -3.50
CA LEU A 197 -5.60 5.95 -2.95
C LEU A 197 -4.89 5.24 -1.79
N ALA A 198 -3.56 5.06 -1.89
CA ALA A 198 -2.76 4.48 -0.82
C ALA A 198 -2.78 5.31 0.48
N MET A 199 -2.90 6.65 0.38
CA MET A 199 -3.10 7.49 1.57
C MET A 199 -4.47 7.25 2.23
N HIS A 200 -5.53 7.14 1.42
CA HIS A 200 -6.88 6.87 1.94
C HIS A 200 -7.03 5.47 2.53
N LEU A 201 -6.18 4.51 2.13
CA LEU A 201 -6.21 3.15 2.66
C LEU A 201 -6.13 3.11 4.20
N ALA A 202 -5.42 4.04 4.84
CA ALA A 202 -5.35 4.11 6.30
C ALA A 202 -6.73 4.32 6.95
N ASN A 203 -7.58 5.16 6.34
CA ASN A 203 -8.94 5.38 6.81
C ASN A 203 -9.81 4.15 6.57
N CYS A 204 -9.64 3.50 5.41
CA CYS A 204 -10.36 2.26 5.09
C CYS A 204 -10.01 1.14 6.08
N LEU A 205 -8.73 1.01 6.46
CA LEU A 205 -8.28 0.02 7.45
C LEU A 205 -8.88 0.28 8.84
N ALA A 206 -9.03 1.54 9.24
CA ALA A 206 -9.66 1.91 10.51
C ALA A 206 -11.16 1.61 10.53
N ASN A 207 -11.86 1.88 9.43
CA ASN A 207 -13.31 1.79 9.37
C ASN A 207 -13.82 0.39 9.03
N PHE A 208 -13.14 -0.33 8.14
CA PHE A 208 -13.58 -1.62 7.60
C PHE A 208 -12.69 -2.79 8.05
N GLY A 209 -11.62 -2.51 8.79
CA GLY A 209 -10.66 -3.51 9.22
C GLY A 209 -9.74 -4.00 8.08
N PRO A 210 -9.18 -5.21 8.21
CA PRO A 210 -8.20 -5.76 7.26
C PRO A 210 -8.71 -5.77 5.80
N VAL A 211 -7.83 -5.48 4.83
CA VAL A 211 -8.16 -5.42 3.39
C VAL A 211 -8.90 -6.66 2.88
N ARG A 212 -8.54 -7.83 3.40
CA ARG A 212 -9.17 -9.10 2.96
C ARG A 212 -10.63 -9.24 3.34
N SER A 213 -11.13 -8.42 4.26
CA SER A 213 -12.55 -8.42 4.63
C SER A 213 -13.43 -7.75 3.56
N TRP A 214 -12.85 -6.89 2.71
CA TRP A 214 -13.61 -6.04 1.78
C TRP A 214 -13.02 -5.97 0.35
N TRP A 215 -12.00 -6.76 0.05
CA TRP A 215 -11.45 -6.86 -1.32
C TRP A 215 -12.42 -7.53 -2.31
N SER A 216 -12.27 -7.23 -3.61
CA SER A 216 -13.17 -7.72 -4.67
C SER A 216 -12.91 -9.16 -5.11
N PHE A 217 -11.75 -9.75 -4.78
CA PHE A 217 -11.34 -11.07 -5.29
C PHE A 217 -12.38 -12.20 -5.10
N PRO A 218 -13.06 -12.33 -3.95
CA PRO A 218 -14.09 -13.35 -3.77
C PRO A 218 -15.27 -13.14 -4.73
N PHE A 219 -15.69 -11.89 -4.94
CA PHE A 219 -16.78 -11.54 -5.85
C PHE A 219 -16.40 -11.73 -7.31
N GLU A 220 -15.17 -11.40 -7.71
CA GLU A 220 -14.65 -11.66 -9.05
C GLU A 220 -14.63 -13.17 -9.37
N ARG A 221 -14.22 -13.99 -8.39
CA ARG A 221 -14.24 -15.45 -8.53
C ARG A 221 -15.67 -15.97 -8.66
N LEU A 222 -16.58 -15.48 -7.80
CA LEU A 222 -18.00 -15.82 -7.86
C LEU A 222 -18.61 -15.46 -9.22
N MET A 223 -18.39 -14.23 -9.71
CA MET A 223 -18.85 -13.77 -11.02
C MET A 223 -18.31 -14.66 -12.15
N GLY A 224 -17.02 -15.03 -12.08
CA GLY A 224 -16.41 -15.94 -13.05
C GLY A 224 -17.06 -17.32 -13.06
N ASP A 225 -17.43 -17.85 -11.90
CA ASP A 225 -18.10 -19.14 -11.77
C ASP A 225 -19.56 -19.07 -12.27
N ILE A 226 -20.27 -17.98 -11.96
CA ILE A 226 -21.62 -17.71 -12.50
C ILE A 226 -21.60 -17.68 -14.02
N LEU A 227 -20.70 -16.87 -14.62
CA LEU A 227 -20.58 -16.76 -16.08
C LEU A 227 -20.27 -18.11 -16.74
N LYS A 228 -19.44 -18.96 -16.10
CA LYS A 228 -19.18 -20.33 -16.58
C LYS A 228 -20.40 -21.24 -16.47
N SER A 229 -21.24 -21.06 -15.46
CA SER A 229 -22.47 -21.85 -15.31
C SER A 229 -23.56 -21.48 -16.34
N CYS A 230 -23.54 -20.27 -16.88
CA CYS A 230 -24.55 -19.75 -17.82
C CYS A 230 -24.46 -20.31 -19.26
N HIS A 231 -23.57 -21.27 -19.55
CA HIS A 231 -23.40 -21.82 -20.91
C HIS A 231 -24.59 -22.67 -21.41
N ASN A 232 -25.54 -23.03 -20.53
CA ASN A 232 -26.64 -23.95 -20.86
C ASN A 232 -28.04 -23.32 -20.83
N ASN A 233 -28.20 -21.99 -20.86
CA ASN A 233 -29.52 -21.30 -20.74
C ASN A 233 -30.34 -21.63 -19.46
N HIS A 234 -29.79 -22.40 -18.52
CA HIS A 234 -30.41 -22.68 -17.22
C HIS A 234 -29.83 -21.74 -16.15
N LEU A 235 -30.32 -20.50 -16.13
CA LEU A 235 -29.90 -19.46 -15.17
C LEU A 235 -30.36 -19.73 -13.72
N GLY A 236 -31.23 -20.70 -13.47
CA GLY A 236 -31.95 -20.84 -12.19
C GLY A 236 -31.36 -21.80 -11.16
N GLU A 237 -30.73 -22.91 -11.58
CA GLU A 237 -30.40 -24.01 -10.64
C GLU A 237 -28.99 -23.89 -10.02
N SER A 238 -28.03 -23.27 -10.71
CA SER A 238 -26.62 -23.16 -10.24
C SER A 238 -26.40 -22.05 -9.20
N ILE A 239 -27.21 -21.00 -9.21
CA ILE A 239 -27.04 -19.83 -8.33
C ILE A 239 -27.40 -20.19 -6.87
N HIS A 240 -28.43 -21.02 -6.68
CA HIS A 240 -28.87 -21.45 -5.35
C HIS A 240 -27.79 -22.30 -4.64
N HIS A 241 -27.06 -23.14 -5.39
CA HIS A 241 -25.99 -23.96 -4.81
C HIS A 241 -24.74 -23.16 -4.46
N THR A 242 -24.46 -22.09 -5.21
CA THR A 242 -23.23 -21.30 -5.02
C THR A 242 -23.34 -20.35 -3.82
N PHE A 243 -24.54 -19.83 -3.52
CA PHE A 243 -24.76 -18.90 -2.41
C PHE A 243 -24.63 -19.58 -1.02
N PHE A 244 -25.05 -20.84 -0.90
CA PHE A 244 -24.99 -21.59 0.37
C PHE A 244 -23.58 -21.99 0.83
N TYR A 245 -22.59 -21.98 -0.07
CA TYR A 245 -21.21 -22.35 0.28
C TYR A 245 -20.34 -21.18 0.75
N PHE A 246 -20.82 -19.94 0.67
CA PHE A 246 -20.05 -18.73 0.95
C PHE A 246 -20.48 -17.96 2.21
N CYS A 247 -21.55 -18.38 2.90
CA CYS A 247 -21.96 -17.86 4.21
C CYS A 247 -21.38 -18.70 5.35
#